data_AF-A0A0A7FXC5-F1
#
_entry.id   AF-A0A0A7FXC5-F1
#
_cell.length_a   1.000
_cell.length_b   1.000
_cell.length_c   1.000
_cell.angle_alpha   90.00
_cell.angle_beta   90.00
_cell.angle_gamma   90.00
#
_symmetry.space_group_name_H-M   'P 1'
#
loop_
_entity.id
_entity.type
_entity.pdbx_description
1 polymer ?
#
loop_
_entity_poly.entity_id
_entity_poly.type
_entity_poly.pdbx_seq_one_letter_code
_entity_poly.pdbx_strand_id
1 'polypeptide(L)'
;MRKFLMVLSFILVFSFTGCSSDNAPTEERNFITTDDLISTKDLNKLISDYLKEYVGSIARDNAKVFESHKIIGTEVDDDTILAYITSFVDSYKVKNNKAYRSTGGDFTGIVYLQKDNEQYKVVKSDFPAESSACKALFPRKLLKELKSISYDWLRKDVNNQAEEYFNKNNINMIEN
;
A
#
# COMPACT_ATOMS: atom_id res chain seq x y z
N MET A 1 -43.29 -54.67 -24.87
CA MET A 1 -44.05 -53.44 -25.20
C MET A 1 -43.95 -52.47 -24.02
N ARG A 2 -43.51 -51.24 -24.30
CA ARG A 2 -43.36 -50.11 -23.37
C ARG A 2 -44.66 -49.82 -22.62
N LYS A 3 -44.59 -49.51 -21.32
CA LYS A 3 -45.37 -48.41 -20.72
C LYS A 3 -44.50 -47.67 -19.71
N PHE A 4 -44.09 -46.47 -20.13
CA PHE A 4 -43.47 -45.41 -19.36
C PHE A 4 -44.36 -45.04 -18.16
N LEU A 5 -43.79 -44.94 -16.96
CA LEU A 5 -44.33 -44.08 -15.91
C LEU A 5 -43.22 -43.14 -15.45
N MET A 6 -43.42 -41.87 -15.76
CA MET A 6 -42.58 -40.71 -15.53
C MET A 6 -43.06 -40.06 -14.23
N VAL A 7 -42.28 -40.09 -13.15
CA VAL A 7 -42.61 -39.30 -11.96
C VAL A 7 -41.34 -38.70 -11.34
N LEU A 8 -41.13 -37.44 -11.70
CA LEU A 8 -40.81 -36.32 -10.81
C LEU A 8 -39.51 -36.42 -9.99
N SER A 9 -38.38 -36.17 -10.67
CA SER A 9 -37.16 -35.72 -10.01
C SER A 9 -37.35 -34.26 -9.57
N PHE A 10 -37.59 -34.05 -8.28
CA PHE A 10 -37.52 -32.73 -7.65
C PHE A 10 -36.03 -32.37 -7.51
N ILE A 11 -35.46 -31.81 -8.57
CA ILE A 11 -34.14 -31.19 -8.49
C ILE A 11 -34.34 -29.89 -7.70
N LEU A 12 -34.12 -29.98 -6.39
CA LEU A 12 -33.88 -28.82 -5.53
C LEU A 12 -32.57 -28.19 -5.99
N VAL A 13 -32.67 -27.28 -6.96
CA VAL A 13 -31.59 -26.37 -7.31
C VAL A 13 -31.48 -25.38 -6.14
N PHE A 14 -30.75 -25.77 -5.10
CA PHE A 14 -30.17 -24.83 -4.17
C PHE A 14 -29.10 -24.06 -4.94
N SER A 15 -29.50 -22.99 -5.60
CA SER A 15 -28.60 -21.94 -6.06
C SER A 15 -28.06 -21.22 -4.83
N PHE A 16 -27.13 -21.85 -4.10
CA PHE A 16 -26.19 -21.09 -3.28
C PHE A 16 -25.23 -20.41 -4.26
N THR A 17 -25.68 -19.29 -4.85
CA THR A 17 -24.75 -18.26 -5.29
C THR A 17 -24.17 -17.62 -4.03
N GLY A 18 -23.26 -18.35 -3.39
CA GLY A 18 -22.39 -17.79 -2.37
C GLY A 18 -21.36 -16.92 -3.07
N CYS A 19 -21.74 -15.69 -3.42
CA CYS A 19 -20.75 -14.61 -3.50
C CYS A 19 -20.34 -14.26 -2.07
N SER A 20 -19.56 -15.15 -1.46
CA SER A 20 -18.74 -14.81 -0.31
C SER A 20 -17.48 -14.17 -0.88
N SER A 21 -17.56 -12.86 -1.13
CA SER A 21 -16.34 -12.06 -0.96
C SER A 21 -16.22 -11.88 0.55
N ASP A 22 -15.65 -12.86 1.24
CA ASP A 22 -15.36 -12.73 2.66
C ASP A 22 -14.33 -11.61 2.82
N ASN A 23 -14.83 -10.39 3.00
CA ASN A 23 -14.04 -9.22 3.44
C ASN A 23 -13.68 -9.35 4.93
N ALA A 24 -13.61 -10.58 5.43
CA ALA A 24 -13.28 -10.89 6.80
C ALA A 24 -11.78 -10.64 6.97
N PRO A 25 -11.38 -9.84 7.95
CA PRO A 25 -9.97 -9.57 8.15
C PRO A 25 -9.21 -10.83 8.56
N THR A 26 -8.02 -10.96 7.97
CA THR A 26 -7.11 -12.11 8.11
C THR A 26 -6.89 -12.43 9.60
N GLU A 27 -6.84 -13.73 9.92
CA GLU A 27 -6.64 -14.22 11.29
C GLU A 27 -5.34 -13.68 11.91
N GLU A 28 -5.24 -13.78 13.24
CA GLU A 28 -4.08 -13.28 13.98
C GLU A 28 -2.81 -14.05 13.58
N ARG A 29 -1.95 -13.39 12.82
CA ARG A 29 -0.59 -13.87 12.55
C ARG A 29 0.37 -13.34 13.60
N ASN A 30 1.34 -14.16 13.99
CA ASN A 30 2.40 -13.76 14.90
C ASN A 30 3.28 -12.72 14.20
N PHE A 31 3.22 -11.47 14.64
CA PHE A 31 4.11 -10.41 14.18
C PHE A 31 5.52 -10.69 14.70
N ILE A 32 6.44 -10.97 13.78
CA ILE A 32 7.85 -11.09 14.10
C ILE A 32 8.48 -9.73 13.80
N THR A 33 9.19 -9.16 14.76
CA THR A 33 10.09 -8.04 14.49
C THR A 33 11.13 -8.49 13.47
N THR A 34 11.11 -7.91 12.28
CA THR A 34 12.02 -8.23 11.18
C THR A 34 13.44 -7.69 11.38
N ASP A 35 13.73 -7.06 12.52
CA ASP A 35 15.03 -6.46 12.84
C ASP A 35 16.18 -7.48 12.79
N ASP A 36 15.91 -8.76 13.09
CA ASP A 36 16.89 -9.85 12.97
C ASP A 36 17.23 -10.20 11.50
N LEU A 37 16.38 -9.81 10.56
CA LEU A 37 16.53 -10.08 9.12
C LEU A 37 17.05 -8.86 8.35
N ILE A 38 16.51 -7.69 8.66
CA ILE A 38 16.84 -6.41 8.04
C ILE A 38 16.66 -5.31 9.08
N SER A 39 17.64 -4.41 9.19
CA SER A 39 17.51 -3.30 10.13
C SER A 39 16.29 -2.44 9.78
N THR A 40 15.57 -1.94 10.80
CA THR A 40 14.49 -0.96 10.59
C THR A 40 14.92 0.19 9.66
N LYS A 41 16.17 0.68 9.77
CA LYS A 41 16.68 1.75 8.91
C LYS A 41 16.73 1.34 7.43
N ASP A 42 17.25 0.17 7.13
CA ASP A 42 17.38 -0.31 5.75
C ASP A 42 16.01 -0.64 5.16
N LEU A 43 15.09 -1.18 5.97
CA LEU A 43 13.71 -1.41 5.57
C LEU A 43 12.99 -0.10 5.21
N ASN A 44 13.08 0.92 6.06
CA ASN A 44 12.51 2.25 5.75
C ASN A 44 13.12 2.81 4.46
N LYS A 45 14.44 2.67 4.26
CA LYS A 45 15.10 3.13 3.05
C LYS A 45 14.58 2.44 1.78
N LEU A 46 14.45 1.11 1.80
CA LEU A 46 13.93 0.35 0.65
C LEU A 46 12.50 0.75 0.31
N ILE A 47 11.65 0.93 1.32
CA ILE A 47 10.26 1.38 1.13
C ILE A 47 10.22 2.82 0.59
N SER A 48 11.00 3.74 1.17
CA SER A 48 11.13 5.12 0.70
C SER A 48 11.54 5.20 -0.78
N ASP A 49 12.59 4.47 -1.15
CA ASP A 49 13.10 4.47 -2.52
C ASP A 49 12.03 3.90 -3.48
N TYR A 50 11.38 2.81 -3.09
CA TYR A 50 10.31 2.19 -3.87
C TYR A 50 9.10 3.11 -4.06
N LEU A 51 8.62 3.78 -3.01
CA LEU A 51 7.47 4.69 -3.11
C LEU A 51 7.76 5.87 -4.04
N LYS A 52 8.97 6.43 -3.97
CA LYS A 52 9.41 7.51 -4.87
C LYS A 52 9.48 7.04 -6.31
N GLU A 53 10.02 5.85 -6.55
CA GLU A 53 10.09 5.26 -7.89
C GLU A 53 8.67 4.95 -8.43
N TYR A 54 7.82 4.33 -7.62
CA TYR A 54 6.44 3.99 -7.95
C TYR A 54 5.67 5.22 -8.42
N VAL A 55 5.62 6.28 -7.62
CA VAL A 55 4.93 7.52 -8.00
C VAL A 55 5.66 8.28 -9.12
N GLY A 56 6.99 8.27 -9.13
CA GLY A 56 7.80 8.89 -10.17
C GLY A 56 7.53 8.31 -11.56
N SER A 57 7.37 6.98 -11.64
CA SER A 57 7.06 6.27 -12.89
C SER A 57 5.70 6.68 -13.47
N ILE A 58 4.72 6.96 -12.60
CA ILE A 58 3.37 7.41 -12.97
C ILE A 58 3.41 8.89 -13.39
N ALA A 59 4.16 9.72 -12.67
CA ALA A 59 4.21 11.17 -12.89
C ALA A 59 4.77 11.54 -14.27
N ARG A 60 5.74 10.75 -14.77
CA ARG A 60 6.50 11.01 -16.01
C ARG A 60 7.25 12.37 -15.95
N ASP A 61 8.14 12.63 -16.90
CA ASP A 61 8.80 13.95 -17.11
C ASP A 61 9.56 14.55 -15.92
N ASN A 62 10.56 13.84 -15.37
CA ASN A 62 11.49 14.37 -14.34
C ASN A 62 10.79 15.04 -13.12
N ALA A 63 9.61 14.56 -12.74
CA ALA A 63 8.90 15.07 -11.58
C ALA A 63 9.73 14.85 -10.30
N LYS A 64 9.70 15.84 -9.40
CA LYS A 64 10.32 15.72 -8.08
C LYS A 64 9.32 15.05 -7.14
N VAL A 65 9.70 13.93 -6.54
CA VAL A 65 8.84 13.15 -5.64
C VAL A 65 9.30 13.28 -4.20
N PHE A 66 8.34 13.46 -3.30
CA PHE A 66 8.51 13.50 -1.85
C PHE A 66 7.56 12.47 -1.23
N GLU A 67 8.00 11.83 -0.16
CA GLU A 67 7.19 10.84 0.55
C GLU A 67 7.44 10.91 2.04
N SER A 68 6.44 10.46 2.77
CA SER A 68 6.54 10.12 4.18
C SER A 68 5.72 8.85 4.39
N HIS A 69 6.21 7.92 5.18
CA HIS A 69 5.51 6.68 5.46
C HIS A 69 5.65 6.24 6.92
N LYS A 70 4.75 5.36 7.32
CA LYS A 70 4.76 4.65 8.59
C LYS A 70 4.58 3.16 8.32
N ILE A 71 5.54 2.38 8.78
CA ILE A 71 5.39 0.93 8.93
C ILE A 71 4.50 0.71 10.17
N ILE A 72 3.34 0.09 9.94
CA ILE A 72 2.34 -0.26 10.96
C ILE A 72 2.70 -1.62 11.57
N GLY A 73 3.23 -2.52 10.77
CA GLY A 73 3.74 -3.80 11.23
C GLY A 73 4.51 -4.53 10.14
N THR A 74 5.24 -5.55 10.56
CA THR A 74 5.90 -6.48 9.65
C THR A 74 5.56 -7.91 10.03
N GLU A 75 5.59 -8.77 9.03
CA GLU A 75 5.58 -10.22 9.23
C GLU A 75 6.50 -10.87 8.19
N VAL A 76 6.81 -12.13 8.43
CA VAL A 76 7.59 -12.97 7.53
C VAL A 76 6.68 -14.10 7.08
N ASP A 77 6.57 -14.26 5.77
CA ASP A 77 5.83 -15.34 5.11
C ASP A 77 6.80 -16.04 4.15
N ASP A 78 7.21 -17.25 4.52
CA ASP A 78 8.34 -17.97 3.93
C ASP A 78 9.60 -17.07 3.87
N ASP A 79 10.11 -16.81 2.65
CA ASP A 79 11.28 -15.96 2.40
C ASP A 79 10.90 -14.51 2.05
N THR A 80 9.66 -14.10 2.34
CA THR A 80 9.13 -12.77 2.01
C THR A 80 8.81 -11.99 3.27
N ILE A 81 9.38 -10.79 3.38
CA ILE A 81 8.97 -9.81 4.39
C ILE A 81 7.78 -9.03 3.85
N LEU A 82 6.70 -9.01 4.62
CA LEU A 82 5.51 -8.22 4.33
C LEU A 82 5.52 -7.00 5.25
N ALA A 83 5.73 -5.82 4.68
CA ALA A 83 5.67 -4.54 5.40
C ALA A 83 4.31 -3.89 5.17
N TYR A 84 3.51 -3.80 6.24
CA TYR A 84 2.23 -3.11 6.24
C TYR A 84 2.46 -1.63 6.47
N ILE A 85 2.10 -0.80 5.50
CA ILE A 85 2.39 0.63 5.55
C ILE A 85 1.14 1.49 5.35
N THR A 86 1.21 2.70 5.87
CA THR A 86 0.47 3.85 5.39
C THR A 86 1.46 4.96 5.04
N SER A 87 1.20 5.68 3.97
CA SER A 87 2.12 6.66 3.40
C SER A 87 1.36 7.77 2.71
N PHE A 88 2.02 8.92 2.59
CA PHE A 88 1.63 9.98 1.69
C PHE A 88 2.79 10.24 0.75
N VAL A 89 2.52 10.29 -0.55
CA VAL A 89 3.54 10.48 -1.59
C VAL A 89 3.02 11.45 -2.62
N ASP A 90 3.78 12.48 -2.94
CA ASP A 90 3.41 13.47 -3.94
C ASP A 90 4.56 13.79 -4.88
N SER A 91 4.19 14.02 -6.13
CA SER A 91 5.09 14.49 -7.18
C SER A 91 4.77 15.91 -7.60
N TYR A 92 5.82 16.64 -7.97
CA TYR A 92 5.76 18.03 -8.39
C TYR A 92 6.48 18.22 -9.71
N LYS A 93 5.84 18.96 -10.63
CA LYS A 93 6.46 19.40 -11.89
C LYS A 93 6.77 20.88 -11.82
N VAL A 94 7.90 21.27 -12.39
CA VAL A 94 8.35 22.66 -12.40
C VAL A 94 8.18 23.24 -13.79
N LYS A 95 7.48 24.37 -13.90
CA LYS A 95 7.32 25.14 -15.13
C LYS A 95 7.35 26.63 -14.81
N ASN A 96 8.11 27.40 -15.57
CA ASN A 96 8.21 28.87 -15.40
C ASN A 96 8.52 29.28 -13.96
N ASN A 97 9.48 28.60 -13.31
CA ASN A 97 9.88 28.81 -11.93
C ASN A 97 8.76 28.62 -10.89
N LYS A 98 7.73 27.83 -11.24
CA LYS A 98 6.64 27.46 -10.36
C LYS A 98 6.53 25.95 -10.27
N ALA A 99 6.40 25.42 -9.06
CA ALA A 99 6.17 24.02 -8.79
C ALA A 99 4.66 23.76 -8.65
N TYR A 100 4.17 22.74 -9.34
CA TYR A 100 2.78 22.33 -9.36
C TYR A 100 2.69 20.88 -8.92
N ARG A 101 1.79 20.59 -7.98
CA ARG A 101 1.44 19.21 -7.63
C ARG A 101 0.90 18.49 -8.87
N SER A 102 1.45 17.31 -9.16
CA SER A 102 1.16 16.57 -10.39
C SER A 102 0.32 15.33 -10.12
N THR A 103 0.89 14.35 -9.43
CA THR A 103 0.22 13.09 -9.07
C THR A 103 0.73 12.59 -7.73
N GLY A 104 -0.03 11.71 -7.08
CA GLY A 104 0.27 11.21 -5.76
C GLY A 104 -0.98 11.05 -4.92
N GLY A 105 -0.80 10.88 -3.62
CA GLY A 105 -1.87 10.70 -2.66
C GLY A 105 -1.48 9.83 -1.47
N ASP A 106 -2.52 9.39 -0.77
CA ASP A 106 -2.40 8.47 0.34
C ASP A 106 -2.31 7.03 -0.20
N PHE A 107 -1.32 6.27 0.25
CA PHE A 107 -1.18 4.85 -0.07
C PHE A 107 -1.13 4.04 1.23
N THR A 108 -2.12 3.18 1.43
CA THR A 108 -2.14 2.21 2.53
C THR A 108 -2.16 0.82 1.92
N GLY A 109 -1.24 -0.07 2.32
CA GLY A 109 -1.10 -1.36 1.68
C GLY A 109 0.06 -2.19 2.22
N ILE A 110 0.46 -3.18 1.44
CA ILE A 110 1.56 -4.08 1.76
C ILE A 110 2.69 -3.87 0.75
N VAL A 111 3.91 -3.73 1.24
CA VAL A 111 5.13 -3.77 0.43
C VAL A 111 5.83 -5.10 0.72
N TYR A 112 6.14 -5.85 -0.34
CA TYR A 112 6.71 -7.18 -0.24
C TYR A 112 8.18 -7.14 -0.59
N LEU A 113 9.02 -7.63 0.32
CA LEU A 113 10.46 -7.66 0.15
C LEU A 113 10.95 -9.11 0.13
N GLN A 114 11.81 -9.43 -0.84
CA GLN A 114 12.47 -10.73 -0.93
C GLN A 114 13.98 -10.55 -0.99
N LYS A 115 14.69 -11.55 -0.49
CA LYS A 115 16.15 -11.58 -0.54
C LYS A 115 16.61 -12.01 -1.94
N ASP A 116 17.44 -11.19 -2.56
CA ASP A 116 18.14 -11.44 -3.81
C ASP A 116 19.64 -11.27 -3.59
N ASN A 117 20.39 -12.37 -3.70
CA ASN A 117 21.85 -12.40 -3.56
C ASN A 117 22.36 -11.60 -2.35
N GLU A 118 21.85 -11.96 -1.17
CA GLU A 118 22.14 -11.36 0.15
C GLU A 118 21.48 -10.01 0.45
N GLN A 119 20.85 -9.35 -0.51
CA GLN A 119 20.20 -8.05 -0.32
C GLN A 119 18.68 -8.15 -0.45
N TYR A 120 17.94 -7.48 0.41
CA TYR A 120 16.49 -7.38 0.24
C TYR A 120 16.14 -6.39 -0.87
N LYS A 121 15.13 -6.73 -1.66
CA LYS A 121 14.55 -5.87 -2.70
C LYS A 121 13.03 -5.90 -2.59
N VAL A 122 12.40 -4.77 -2.89
CA VAL A 122 10.94 -4.73 -3.05
C VAL A 122 10.58 -5.44 -4.36
N VAL A 123 9.75 -6.47 -4.27
CA VAL A 123 9.35 -7.30 -5.45
C VAL A 123 7.93 -7.01 -5.91
N LYS A 124 7.05 -6.54 -5.02
CA LYS A 124 5.69 -6.10 -5.34
C LYS A 124 5.14 -5.19 -4.25
N SER A 125 4.04 -4.50 -4.57
CA SER A 125 3.18 -3.85 -3.59
C SER A 125 1.72 -4.10 -3.92
N ASP A 126 0.89 -4.12 -2.87
CA ASP A 126 -0.56 -4.21 -2.98
C ASP A 126 -1.18 -3.00 -2.29
N PHE A 127 -1.45 -1.95 -3.07
CA PHE A 127 -2.15 -0.74 -2.65
C PHE A 127 -3.61 -0.79 -3.13
N PRO A 128 -4.55 -1.26 -2.29
CA PRO A 128 -5.97 -1.25 -2.65
C PRO A 128 -6.49 0.17 -2.91
N ALA A 129 -7.28 0.32 -3.96
CA ALA A 129 -7.95 1.59 -4.28
C ALA A 129 -9.04 1.95 -3.24
N GLU A 130 -9.68 0.93 -2.65
CA GLU A 130 -10.81 1.08 -1.74
C GLU A 130 -10.44 0.66 -0.31
N SER A 131 -10.84 1.47 0.67
CA SER A 131 -10.56 1.21 2.09
C SER A 131 -11.11 -0.13 2.62
N SER A 132 -12.18 -0.65 1.98
CA SER A 132 -12.75 -1.96 2.30
C SER A 132 -11.80 -3.10 1.93
N ALA A 133 -11.03 -2.97 0.85
CA ALA A 133 -10.06 -3.96 0.42
C ALA A 133 -8.83 -4.00 1.35
N CYS A 134 -8.50 -2.91 2.04
CA CYS A 134 -7.52 -2.95 3.14
C CYS A 134 -7.93 -3.95 4.23
N LYS A 135 -9.24 -4.12 4.49
CA LYS A 135 -9.72 -5.07 5.51
C LYS A 135 -9.39 -6.51 5.14
N ALA A 136 -9.36 -6.85 3.86
CA ALA A 136 -9.03 -8.20 3.39
C ALA A 136 -7.52 -8.46 3.38
N LEU A 137 -6.69 -7.41 3.29
CA LEU A 137 -5.24 -7.52 3.23
C LEU A 137 -4.57 -7.48 4.60
N PHE A 138 -5.10 -6.68 5.53
CA PHE A 138 -4.44 -6.44 6.81
C PHE A 138 -4.96 -7.40 7.89
N PRO A 139 -4.06 -7.96 8.71
CA PRO A 139 -4.45 -8.63 9.95
C PRO A 139 -5.28 -7.71 10.87
N ARG A 140 -6.23 -8.31 11.61
CA ARG A 140 -7.15 -7.57 12.50
C ARG A 140 -6.47 -6.59 13.46
N LYS A 141 -5.34 -7.00 14.05
CA LYS A 141 -4.59 -6.18 15.00
C LYS A 141 -4.08 -4.89 14.35
N LEU A 142 -3.51 -4.98 13.15
CA LEU A 142 -3.00 -3.81 12.42
C LEU A 142 -4.13 -2.91 11.93
N LEU A 143 -5.28 -3.48 11.53
CA LEU A 143 -6.47 -2.69 11.18
C LEU A 143 -6.98 -1.85 12.36
N LYS A 144 -6.85 -2.34 13.59
CA LYS A 144 -7.24 -1.58 14.78
C LYS A 144 -6.28 -0.41 15.01
N GLU A 145 -4.98 -0.64 14.85
CA GLU A 145 -3.96 0.40 14.94
C GLU A 145 -4.19 1.50 13.90
N LEU A 146 -4.35 1.11 12.62
CA LEU A 146 -4.61 2.01 11.50
C LEU A 146 -5.85 2.91 11.74
N LYS A 147 -6.88 2.40 12.42
CA LYS A 147 -8.08 3.19 12.77
C LYS A 147 -7.92 4.07 14.00
N SER A 148 -6.95 3.78 14.85
CA SER A 148 -6.77 4.46 16.14
C SER A 148 -5.86 5.69 16.08
N ILE A 149 -5.13 5.85 14.98
CA ILE A 149 -4.13 6.90 14.80
C ILE A 149 -4.54 7.78 13.61
N SER A 150 -4.44 9.11 13.77
CA SER A 150 -4.44 10.01 12.62
C SER A 150 -3.05 10.04 11.98
N TYR A 151 -3.01 9.94 10.66
CA TYR A 151 -1.80 9.98 9.86
C TYR A 151 -1.63 11.29 9.08
N ASP A 152 -2.35 12.36 9.48
CA ASP A 152 -2.27 13.69 8.84
C ASP A 152 -0.84 14.26 8.85
N TRP A 153 -0.01 13.82 9.80
CA TRP A 153 1.39 14.19 9.90
C TRP A 153 2.22 13.72 8.70
N LEU A 154 1.85 12.64 8.01
CA LEU A 154 2.53 12.17 6.80
C LEU A 154 2.43 13.21 5.69
N ARG A 155 1.22 13.74 5.48
CA ARG A 155 0.96 14.81 4.51
C ARG A 155 1.70 16.08 4.88
N LYS A 156 1.66 16.45 6.17
CA LYS A 156 2.39 17.63 6.66
C LYS A 156 3.89 17.50 6.43
N ASP A 157 4.46 16.33 6.68
CA ASP A 157 5.88 16.06 6.47
C ASP A 157 6.26 16.19 4.98
N VAL A 158 5.49 15.59 4.07
CA VAL A 158 5.71 15.73 2.63
C VAL A 158 5.61 17.18 2.17
N ASN A 159 4.62 17.93 2.66
CA ASN A 159 4.49 19.36 2.34
C ASN A 159 5.71 20.16 2.81
N ASN A 160 6.17 19.92 4.04
CA ASN A 160 7.38 20.56 4.57
C ASN A 160 8.62 20.22 3.72
N GLN A 161 8.80 18.94 3.33
CA GLN A 161 9.91 18.50 2.48
C GLN A 161 9.88 19.21 1.12
N ALA A 162 8.68 19.33 0.52
CA ALA A 162 8.50 20.02 -0.77
C ALA A 162 8.80 21.52 -0.65
N GLU A 163 8.25 22.18 0.37
CA GLU A 163 8.49 23.60 0.67
C GLU A 163 9.97 23.89 0.87
N GLU A 164 10.64 23.11 1.73
CA GLU A 164 12.08 23.27 1.99
C GLU A 164 12.88 23.13 0.68
N TYR A 165 12.59 22.10 -0.11
CA TYR A 165 13.28 21.87 -1.36
C TYR A 165 13.07 23.02 -2.36
N PHE A 166 11.83 23.42 -2.62
CA PHE A 166 11.55 24.43 -3.63
C PHE A 166 11.98 25.83 -3.20
N ASN A 167 11.83 26.18 -1.93
CA ASN A 167 12.34 27.44 -1.38
C ASN A 167 13.86 27.54 -1.53
N LYS A 168 14.59 26.47 -1.18
CA LYS A 168 16.05 26.40 -1.36
C LYS A 168 16.49 26.55 -2.82
N ASN A 169 15.62 26.20 -3.76
CA ASN A 169 15.88 26.29 -5.19
C ASN A 169 15.26 27.54 -5.85
N ASN A 170 14.73 28.49 -5.06
CA ASN A 170 14.04 29.71 -5.54
C ASN A 170 12.85 29.43 -6.49
N ILE A 171 12.17 28.31 -6.31
CA ILE A 171 10.98 27.91 -7.07
C ILE A 171 9.75 28.16 -6.22
N ASN A 172 8.75 28.85 -6.76
CA ASN A 172 7.51 29.14 -6.02
C ASN A 172 6.55 27.95 -6.09
N MET A 173 6.14 27.40 -4.95
CA MET A 173 5.05 26.43 -4.92
C MET A 173 3.72 27.13 -5.16
N ILE A 174 2.84 26.51 -5.97
CA ILE A 174 1.47 26.96 -6.12
C ILE A 174 0.58 26.06 -5.27
N GLU A 175 -0.14 26.67 -4.34
CA GLU A 175 -1.24 26.02 -3.63
C GLU A 175 -2.42 25.83 -4.60
N ASN A 176 -2.94 24.61 -4.68
CA ASN A 176 -4.18 24.30 -5.41
C ASN A 176 -5.41 24.62 -4.56
#